data_AF-A0A382ZC91-F1
#
_entry.id   AF-A0A382ZC91-F1
#
_cell.length_a   1.000
_cell.length_b   1.000
_cell.length_c   1.000
_cell.angle_alpha   90.00
_cell.angle_beta   90.00
_cell.angle_gamma   90.00
#
_symmetry.space_group_name_H-M   'P 1'
#
loop_
_entity.id
_entity.type
_entity.pdbx_description
1 polymer ?
#
loop_
_entity_poly.entity_id
_entity_poly.type
_entity_poly.pdbx_seq_one_letter_code
_entity_poly.pdbx_strand_id
1 'polypeptide(L)' 'MYNLNGRVALVTGTGGQNGIGRAIATRLAREGADVILNDIAMCPYSEDENPNPL' A
#
# COMPACT_ATOMS: atom_id res chain seq x y z
N MET A 1 -3.93 -14.56 10.12
CA MET A 1 -4.89 -14.55 11.26
C MET A 1 -6.32 -14.35 10.75
N TYR A 2 -6.51 -14.01 9.46
CA TYR A 2 -7.81 -13.89 8.82
C TYR A 2 -7.81 -14.69 7.51
N ASN A 3 -8.97 -15.19 7.08
CA ASN A 3 -9.11 -15.77 5.74
C ASN A 3 -9.96 -14.80 4.92
N LEU A 4 -9.32 -14.09 3.99
CA LEU A 4 -9.97 -13.07 3.17
C LEU A 4 -10.21 -13.53 1.73
N ASN A 5 -10.08 -14.83 1.44
CA ASN A 5 -10.38 -15.39 0.12
C ASN A 5 -11.79 -15.01 -0.34
N GLY A 6 -11.90 -14.53 -1.58
CA GLY A 6 -13.16 -14.07 -2.17
C GLY A 6 -13.67 -12.74 -1.63
N ARG A 7 -12.85 -12.01 -0.85
CA ARG A 7 -13.13 -10.62 -0.44
C ARG A 7 -12.34 -9.65 -1.29
N VAL A 8 -12.94 -8.49 -1.54
CA VAL A 8 -12.28 -7.36 -2.19
C VAL A 8 -12.01 -6.27 -1.16
N ALA A 9 -10.80 -5.71 -1.15
CA ALA A 9 -10.40 -4.62 -0.28
C ALA A 9 -9.95 -3.39 -1.10
N LEU A 10 -10.59 -2.24 -0.86
CA LEU A 10 -10.13 -0.95 -1.38
C LEU A 10 -9.27 -0.25 -0.33
N VAL A 11 -8.02 0.07 -0.69
CA VAL A 11 -7.08 0.75 0.20
C VAL A 11 -6.64 2.07 -0.43
N THR A 12 -6.81 3.17 0.33
CA THR A 12 -6.37 4.51 -0.06
C THR A 12 -5.04 4.88 0.61
N GLY A 13 -4.27 5.81 0.04
CA GLY A 13 -3.00 6.26 0.63
C GLY A 13 -1.89 5.20 0.56
N THR A 14 -1.75 4.53 -0.58
CA THR A 14 -0.83 3.39 -0.82
C THR A 14 0.48 3.78 -1.53
N GLY A 15 0.61 5.03 -1.97
CA GLY A 15 1.73 5.56 -2.74
C GLY A 15 3.05 5.53 -1.98
N GLY A 16 3.03 5.85 -0.69
CA GLY A 16 4.24 5.90 0.15
C GLY A 16 4.93 4.53 0.25
N GLN A 17 6.20 4.47 -0.15
CA GLN A 17 7.02 3.24 -0.07
C GLN A 17 7.11 2.70 1.36
N ASN A 18 7.20 3.57 2.36
CA ASN A 18 7.18 3.24 3.79
C ASN A 18 5.83 3.59 4.44
N GLY A 19 4.78 3.79 3.64
CA GLY A 19 3.47 4.23 4.09
C GLY A 19 2.64 3.12 4.72
N ILE A 20 1.79 3.50 5.67
CA ILE A 20 0.87 2.58 6.36
C ILE A 20 -0.12 1.93 5.38
N GLY A 21 -0.64 2.68 4.40
CA GLY A 21 -1.57 2.14 3.41
C GLY A 21 -0.95 1.00 2.59
N ARG A 22 0.33 1.12 2.22
CA ARG A 22 1.07 0.04 1.54
C ARG A 22 1.25 -1.19 2.44
N ALA A 23 1.58 -0.99 3.71
CA ALA A 23 1.71 -2.10 4.67
C ALA A 23 0.37 -2.83 4.89
N ILE A 24 -0.73 -2.08 5.02
CA ILE A 24 -2.08 -2.62 5.12
C ILE A 24 -2.45 -3.42 3.87
N ALA A 25 -2.30 -2.83 2.68
CA ALA A 25 -2.58 -3.51 1.41
C ALA A 25 -1.81 -4.83 1.28
N THR A 26 -0.52 -4.81 1.62
CA THR A 26 0.33 -6.00 1.61
C THR A 26 -0.17 -7.07 2.57
N ARG A 27 -0.60 -6.68 3.78
CA ARG A 27 -1.13 -7.63 4.76
C ARG A 27 -2.46 -8.23 4.29
N LEU A 28 -3.36 -7.44 3.74
CA LEU A 28 -4.66 -7.92 3.24
C LEU A 28 -4.50 -8.87 2.06
N ALA A 29 -3.62 -8.55 1.10
CA ALA A 29 -3.29 -9.43 -0.01
C ALA A 29 -2.72 -10.77 0.47
N ARG A 30 -1.83 -10.76 1.47
CA ARG A 30 -1.26 -11.98 2.08
C ARG A 30 -2.29 -12.86 2.78
N GLU A 31 -3.40 -12.30 3.22
CA GLU A 31 -4.50 -13.06 3.85
C GLU A 31 -5.58 -13.47 2.82
N GLY A 32 -5.38 -13.19 1.52
CA GLY A 32 -6.18 -13.74 0.41
C GLY A 32 -7.19 -12.78 -0.24
N ALA A 33 -7.16 -11.49 0.11
CA ALA A 33 -8.05 -10.51 -0.51
C ALA A 33 -7.57 -10.11 -1.92
N ASP A 34 -8.51 -9.87 -2.82
CA ASP A 34 -8.26 -9.08 -4.04
C ASP A 34 -8.18 -7.60 -3.64
N VAL A 35 -7.06 -6.93 -3.91
CA VAL A 35 -6.81 -5.58 -3.39
C VAL A 35 -6.80 -4.55 -4.51
N ILE A 36 -7.60 -3.50 -4.34
CA ILE A 36 -7.59 -2.30 -5.17
C ILE A 36 -6.81 -1.21 -4.44
N LEU A 37 -5.79 -0.67 -5.10
CA LEU A 37 -4.92 0.38 -4.56
C LEU A 37 -5.31 1.70 -5.19
N ASN A 38 -5.69 2.69 -4.37
CA ASN A 38 -6.00 4.04 -4.83
C ASN A 38 -5.07 5.05 -4.16
N ASP A 39 -4.40 5.86 -4.96
CA ASP A 39 -3.60 6.97 -4.49
C ASP A 39 -3.58 8.10 -5.53
N ILE A 40 -3.27 9.30 -5.08
CA ILE A 40 -3.06 10.48 -5.91
C ILE A 40 -1.61 10.59 -6.43
N ALA A 41 -0.64 9.94 -5.77
CA ALA A 41 0.77 9.97 -6.16
C ALA A 41 1.46 8.60 -5.98
N MET A 42 2.14 8.11 -7.00
CA MET A 42 2.85 6.81 -6.94
C MET A 42 4.17 6.89 -6.16
N CYS A 43 4.77 8.10 -6.12
CA CYS A 43 5.96 8.45 -5.33
C CYS A 43 5.68 9.77 -4.60
N PRO A 44 5.13 9.74 -3.38
CA PRO A 44 4.80 10.95 -2.62
C PRO A 44 5.99 11.59 -1.91
N TYR A 45 7.16 10.94 -1.92
CA TYR A 45 8.40 11.54 -1.45
C TYR A 45 9.05 12.26 -2.64
N SER A 46 9.23 13.57 -2.53
CA SER A 46 10.07 14.33 -3.46
C SER A 46 11.52 13.85 -3.34
N GLU A 47 12.31 13.98 -4.41
CA GLU A 47 13.75 13.65 -4.37
C GLU A 47 14.46 14.41 -3.23
N ASP A 48 13.99 15.62 -2.93
CA ASP A 48 14.48 16.47 -1.84
C ASP A 48 14.23 15.90 -0.43
N GLU A 49 13.27 14.98 -0.26
CA GLU A 49 12.94 14.31 1.00
C GLU A 49 13.44 12.86 1.07
N ASN A 50 14.18 12.38 0.06
CA ASN A 50 14.74 11.03 0.09
C ASN A 50 15.88 10.95 1.12
N PRO A 51 15.73 10.21 2.24
CA PRO A 51 16.77 10.09 3.26
C PRO A 51 17.95 9.21 2.81
N ASN A 52 17.87 8.59 1.63
CA ASN A 52 18.93 7.81 1.03
C ASN A 52 19.02 8.09 -0.48
N PRO A 53 19.57 9.27 -0.86
CA PRO A 53 19.92 9.51 -2.25
C PRO A 53 21.08 8.57 -2.61
N LEU A 54 21.01 7.95 -3.79
CA LEU A 54 22.08 7.09 -4.32
C LEU A 54 23.43 7.81 -4.35
#